data_AF-A0A5F8HFL1-F1
#
_entry.id   AF-A0A5F8HFL1-F1
#
_cell.length_a   1.000
_cell.length_b   1.000
_cell.length_c   1.000
_cell.angle_alpha   90.00
_cell.angle_beta   90.00
_cell.angle_gamma   90.00
#
_symmetry.space_group_name_H-M   'P 1'
#
loop_
_entity.id
_entity.type
_entity.pdbx_description
1 polymer ?
#
loop_
_entity_poly.entity_id
_entity_poly.type
_entity_poly.pdbx_seq_one_letter_code
_entity_poly.pdbx_strand_id
1 'polypeptide(L)'
;MKPPKTFEEQTECIVESLLEEFLDTTILMTVSFVLGEPSSFDVTIIAARLQMLGDQINAEMEESVEKVMKEVATGQVSNLESSH
;
A
#
# COMPACT_ATOMS: atom_id res chain seq x y z
N MET A 1 3.60 35.99 4.62
CA MET A 1 3.93 34.57 4.32
C MET A 1 2.75 33.72 4.73
N LYS A 2 2.35 32.72 3.93
CA LYS A 2 1.34 31.74 4.38
C LYS A 2 1.95 30.86 5.49
N PRO A 3 1.19 30.46 6.51
CA PRO A 3 1.70 29.53 7.51
C PRO A 3 2.12 28.21 6.84
N PRO A 4 3.13 27.50 7.38
CA PRO A 4 3.44 26.14 6.93
C PRO A 4 2.22 25.25 7.13
N LYS A 5 1.98 24.32 6.19
CA LYS A 5 0.90 23.34 6.33
C LYS A 5 1.09 22.54 7.62
N THR A 6 0.01 22.28 8.32
CA THR A 6 0.00 21.36 9.46
C THR A 6 0.30 19.93 9.00
N PHE A 7 0.64 19.06 9.94
CA PHE A 7 0.78 17.62 9.66
C PHE A 7 -0.51 17.02 9.11
N GLU A 8 -1.66 17.48 9.62
CA GLU A 8 -2.98 16.99 9.21
C GLU A 8 -3.30 17.40 7.76
N GLU A 9 -3.07 18.66 7.39
CA GLU A 9 -3.24 19.14 6.01
C GLU A 9 -2.26 18.48 5.02
N GLN A 10 -1.08 18.10 5.49
CA GLN A 10 -0.12 17.32 4.71
C GLN A 10 -0.61 15.89 4.50
N THR A 11 -1.13 15.27 5.55
CA THR A 11 -1.66 13.90 5.53
C THR A 11 -2.90 13.81 4.64
N GLU A 12 -3.83 14.76 4.77
CA GLU A 12 -5.03 14.88 3.92
C GLU A 12 -4.65 14.91 2.44
N CYS A 13 -3.71 15.77 2.06
CA CYS A 13 -3.26 15.91 0.68
C CYS A 13 -2.64 14.61 0.10
N ILE A 14 -1.92 13.84 0.94
CA ILE A 14 -1.38 12.52 0.56
C ILE A 14 -2.50 11.51 0.37
N VAL A 15 -3.47 11.46 1.29
CA VAL A 15 -4.60 10.52 1.23
C VAL A 15 -5.49 10.82 0.02
N GLU A 16 -5.79 12.09 -0.25
CA GLU A 16 -6.53 12.50 -1.45
C GLU A 16 -5.81 12.04 -2.73
N SER A 17 -4.49 12.27 -2.82
CA SER A 17 -3.71 11.85 -3.99
C SER A 17 -3.72 10.32 -4.19
N LEU A 18 -3.61 9.56 -3.10
CA LEU A 18 -3.72 8.08 -3.14
C LEU A 18 -5.11 7.63 -3.60
N LEU A 19 -6.17 8.24 -3.09
CA LEU A 19 -7.54 7.89 -3.45
C LEU A 19 -7.84 8.25 -4.91
N GLU A 20 -7.39 9.41 -5.39
CA GLU A 20 -7.48 9.78 -6.80
C GLU A 20 -6.78 8.75 -7.69
N GLU A 21 -5.57 8.33 -7.34
CA GLU A 21 -4.82 7.32 -8.10
C GLU A 21 -5.48 5.94 -8.10
N PHE A 22 -6.06 5.51 -6.97
CA PHE A 22 -6.77 4.23 -6.90
C PHE A 22 -8.11 4.23 -7.65
N LEU A 23 -8.81 5.36 -7.64
CA LEU A 23 -10.12 5.50 -8.28
C LEU A 23 -10.01 5.80 -9.78
N ASP A 24 -8.91 6.42 -10.21
CA ASP A 24 -8.62 6.75 -11.60
C ASP A 24 -7.55 5.80 -12.15
N THR A 25 -7.98 4.58 -12.53
CA THR A 25 -7.17 3.40 -12.93
C THR A 25 -6.17 3.63 -14.09
N THR A 26 -6.00 4.87 -14.55
CA THR A 26 -5.27 5.27 -15.76
C THR A 26 -3.86 5.83 -15.47
N ILE A 27 -3.55 6.28 -14.25
CA ILE A 27 -2.34 7.10 -13.98
C ILE A 27 -1.10 6.29 -13.53
N LEU A 28 -1.26 5.01 -13.16
CA LEU A 28 -0.16 4.16 -12.63
C LEU A 28 0.99 3.89 -13.64
N MET A 29 0.74 3.99 -14.95
CA MET A 29 1.79 3.77 -15.97
C MET A 29 2.77 4.94 -16.13
N THR A 30 2.45 6.14 -15.63
CA THR A 30 3.22 7.36 -15.94
C THR A 30 4.23 7.73 -14.85
N VAL A 31 4.13 7.16 -13.64
CA VAL A 31 5.06 7.41 -12.52
C VAL A 31 6.29 6.48 -12.58
N SER A 32 6.73 6.14 -13.79
CA SER A 32 8.02 5.49 -13.98
C SER A 32 9.13 6.51 -13.80
N PHE A 33 9.90 6.33 -12.72
CA PHE A 33 11.17 7.00 -12.41
C PHE A 33 11.10 8.50 -12.09
N VAL A 34 10.85 8.80 -10.81
CA VAL A 34 11.39 10.03 -10.20
C VAL A 34 12.21 9.65 -8.95
N LEU A 35 13.44 9.16 -9.18
CA LEU A 35 14.49 9.16 -8.16
C LEU A 35 15.02 10.61 -8.04
N GLY A 36 14.21 11.49 -7.46
CA GLY A 36 14.57 12.87 -7.12
C GLY A 36 14.95 13.00 -5.64
N GLU A 37 15.96 13.84 -5.36
CA GLU A 37 16.57 14.05 -4.04
C GLU A 37 15.57 14.25 -2.87
N PRO A 38 15.91 13.79 -1.65
CA PRO A 38 15.08 13.98 -0.47
C PRO A 38 15.28 15.39 0.11
N SER A 39 14.57 16.40 -0.37
CA SER A 39 14.56 17.70 0.34
C SER A 39 13.33 18.59 0.22
N SER A 40 12.19 18.11 -0.29
CA SER A 40 10.92 18.83 -0.11
C SER A 40 9.76 17.85 0.08
N PHE A 41 8.72 18.27 0.82
CA PHE A 41 7.49 17.50 0.97
C PHE A 41 6.82 17.36 -0.40
N ASP A 42 7.06 16.22 -1.05
CA ASP A 42 6.49 15.88 -2.36
C ASP A 42 5.40 14.83 -2.15
N VAL A 43 4.16 15.28 -2.31
CA VAL A 43 2.95 14.46 -2.10
C VAL A 43 2.94 13.26 -3.03
N THR A 44 3.38 13.43 -4.28
CA THR A 44 3.39 12.37 -5.29
C THR A 44 4.43 11.30 -4.93
N ILE A 45 5.61 11.70 -4.47
CA ILE A 45 6.64 10.74 -4.03
C ILE A 45 6.17 9.97 -2.79
N ILE A 46 5.53 10.64 -1.83
CA ILE A 46 5.03 9.98 -0.61
C ILE A 46 3.87 9.04 -0.95
N ALA A 47 2.92 9.46 -1.78
CA ALA A 47 1.82 8.63 -2.24
C ALA A 47 2.33 7.38 -2.98
N ALA A 48 3.23 7.54 -3.95
CA ALA A 48 3.81 6.41 -4.68
C ALA A 48 4.50 5.39 -3.75
N ARG A 49 5.23 5.86 -2.72
CA ARG A 49 5.85 4.96 -1.74
C ARG A 49 4.83 4.22 -0.88
N LEU A 50 3.77 4.90 -0.45
CA LEU A 50 2.69 4.29 0.33
C LEU A 50 1.93 3.25 -0.49
N GLN A 51 1.70 3.53 -1.77
CA GLN A 51 1.10 2.60 -2.72
C GLN A 51 1.97 1.34 -2.87
N MET A 52 3.28 1.48 -3.14
CA MET A 52 4.19 0.34 -3.23
C MET A 52 4.19 -0.54 -1.96
N LEU A 53 4.17 0.07 -0.77
CA LEU A 53 4.08 -0.66 0.49
C LEU A 53 2.72 -1.36 0.64
N GLY A 54 1.63 -0.70 0.26
CA GLY A 54 0.29 -1.26 0.26
C GLY A 54 0.18 -2.48 -0.66
N ASP A 55 0.73 -2.39 -1.87
CA ASP A 55 0.75 -3.48 -2.85
C ASP A 55 1.55 -4.68 -2.34
N GLN A 56 2.70 -4.45 -1.70
CA GLN A 56 3.49 -5.51 -1.10
C GLN A 56 2.72 -6.23 0.01
N ILE A 57 2.10 -5.47 0.93
CA ILE A 57 1.33 -6.05 2.05
C ILE A 57 0.13 -6.83 1.50
N ASN A 58 -0.56 -6.30 0.50
CA ASN A 58 -1.68 -6.99 -0.15
C ASN A 58 -1.23 -8.31 -0.79
N ALA A 59 -0.11 -8.31 -1.52
CA ALA A 59 0.43 -9.52 -2.13
C ALA A 59 0.81 -10.59 -1.09
N GLU A 60 1.46 -10.19 0.01
CA GLU A 60 1.80 -11.10 1.12
C GLU A 60 0.54 -11.67 1.78
N MET A 61 -0.49 -10.86 1.94
CA MET A 61 -1.78 -11.29 2.50
C MET A 61 -2.50 -12.26 1.57
N GLU A 62 -2.57 -11.96 0.27
CA GLU A 62 -3.17 -12.82 -0.74
C GLU A 62 -2.46 -14.18 -0.80
N GLU A 63 -1.12 -14.22 -0.78
CA GLU A 63 -0.36 -15.46 -0.73
C GLU A 63 -0.69 -16.29 0.52
N SER A 64 -0.77 -15.64 1.69
CA SER A 64 -1.13 -16.31 2.94
C SER A 64 -2.55 -16.90 2.88
N VAL A 65 -3.51 -16.17 2.31
CA VAL A 65 -4.89 -16.64 2.15
C VAL A 65 -4.94 -17.81 1.17
N GLU A 66 -4.26 -17.72 0.03
CA GLU A 66 -4.19 -18.79 -0.95
C GLU A 66 -3.61 -20.08 -0.34
N LYS A 67 -2.54 -19.95 0.44
CA LYS A 67 -1.92 -21.07 1.16
C LYS A 67 -2.93 -21.75 2.11
N VAL A 68 -3.63 -20.97 2.95
CA VAL A 68 -4.64 -21.50 3.87
C VAL A 68 -5.77 -22.19 3.09
N MET A 69 -6.26 -21.59 2.01
CA MET A 69 -7.30 -22.20 1.17
C MET A 69 -6.84 -23.52 0.54
N LYS A 70 -5.58 -23.60 0.10
CA LYS A 70 -4.99 -24.83 -0.45
C LYS A 70 -4.86 -25.92 0.62
N GLU A 71 -4.44 -25.58 1.83
CA GLU A 71 -4.39 -26.51 2.98
C GLU A 71 -5.78 -27.04 3.35
N VAL A 72 -6.80 -26.16 3.35
CA VAL A 72 -8.21 -26.54 3.54
C VAL A 72 -8.69 -27.47 2.43
N ALA A 73 -8.46 -27.13 1.16
CA ALA A 73 -8.90 -27.92 0.02
C ALA A 73 -8.22 -29.30 -0.06
N THR A 74 -6.98 -29.41 0.40
CA THR A 74 -6.22 -30.67 0.45
C THR A 74 -6.51 -31.52 1.69
N GLY A 75 -7.37 -31.03 2.60
CA GLY A 75 -7.74 -31.75 3.83
C GLY A 75 -6.60 -31.84 4.86
N GLN A 76 -5.54 -31.02 4.73
CA GLN A 76 -4.38 -31.02 5.63
C GLN A 76 -4.57 -30.19 6.92
N VAL A 77 -5.81 -29.81 7.25
CA VAL A 77 -6.18 -29.06 8.47
C VAL A 77 -6.20 -29.98 9.70
N SER A 78 -5.23 -30.88 9.81
CA SER A 78 -5.12 -31.83 10.91
C SER A 78 -3.75 -31.69 11.59
N ASN A 79 -3.51 -30.55 12.25
CA ASN A 79 -2.52 -30.48 13.34
C ASN A 79 -2.51 -29.21 14.21
N LEU A 80 -3.44 -28.27 14.08
CA LEU A 80 -3.43 -27.04 14.90
C LEU A 80 -4.19 -27.16 16.24
N GLU A 81 -4.88 -28.27 16.51
CA GLU A 81 -5.67 -28.45 17.75
C GLU A 81 -5.15 -29.56 18.68
N SER A 82 -3.92 -30.05 18.51
CA SER A 82 -3.31 -31.06 19.41
C SER A 82 -2.04 -30.55 20.09
N SER A 83 -2.14 -29.45 20.82
CA SER A 83 -1.21 -29.13 21.93
C SER A 83 -1.81 -28.07 22.85
N HIS A 84 -2.78 -28.46 23.67
CA HIS A 84 -2.72 -28.17 25.10
C HIS A 84 -3.63 -29.06 25.95
#